data_AF-A0A1M5C9E6-F1
#
_entry.id   AF-A0A1M5C9E6-F1
#
_cell.length_a   1.000
_cell.length_b   1.000
_cell.length_c   1.000
_cell.angle_alpha   90.00
_cell.angle_beta   90.00
_cell.angle_gamma   90.00
#
_symmetry.space_group_name_H-M   'P 1'
#
loop_
_entity.id
_entity.type
_entity.pdbx_description
1 polymer ?
#
loop_
_entity_poly.entity_id
_entity_poly.type
_entity_poly.pdbx_seq_one_letter_code
_entity_poly.pdbx_strand_id
1 'polypeptide(L)'
;MNYPTQFDPASHLHQLWPLVVYGLAVLALIGLMLGLSYFLGQRRRDAATDEPYESGIVSQGGARLRLSVAYYLVAILFIVFDLEAIYLFSWAIAFREAGLLGFIEATIFILILLVGLIYLWRLGALDWGGKQKSRMEAGDDR
;
A
#
# COMPACT_ATOMS: atom_id res chain seq x y z
N MET A 1 7.10 50.08 3.91
CA MET A 1 7.59 48.71 3.64
C MET A 1 6.38 47.80 3.77
N ASN A 2 5.62 47.62 2.68
CA ASN A 2 4.36 46.89 2.71
C ASN A 2 4.66 45.40 2.59
N TYR A 3 4.47 44.64 3.67
CA TYR A 3 4.39 43.19 3.57
C TYR A 3 3.00 42.84 3.01
N PRO A 4 2.86 42.10 1.91
CA PRO A 4 1.58 41.50 1.57
C PRO A 4 1.32 40.37 2.57
N THR A 5 0.76 40.71 3.73
CA THR A 5 0.17 39.76 4.69
C THR A 5 -1.29 39.53 4.32
N GLN A 6 -1.55 38.98 3.14
CA GLN A 6 -2.89 38.52 2.82
C GLN A 6 -2.77 37.11 2.25
N PHE A 7 -3.07 36.15 3.11
CA PHE A 7 -3.40 34.79 2.70
C PHE A 7 -4.67 34.91 1.85
N ASP A 8 -4.51 35.07 0.55
CA ASP A 8 -5.65 35.11 -0.37
C ASP A 8 -5.90 33.68 -0.87
N PRO A 9 -6.89 32.95 -0.29
CA PRO A 9 -7.17 31.58 -0.70
C PRO A 9 -7.57 31.50 -2.17
N ALA A 10 -8.13 32.58 -2.76
CA ALA A 10 -8.52 32.60 -4.16
C ALA A 10 -7.30 32.49 -5.11
N SER A 11 -6.12 32.95 -4.66
CA SER A 11 -4.91 32.83 -5.44
C SER A 11 -4.36 31.39 -5.47
N HIS A 12 -4.31 30.69 -4.34
CA HIS A 12 -3.80 29.32 -4.33
C HIS A 12 -4.70 28.33 -5.09
N LEU A 13 -6.01 28.59 -5.15
CA LEU A 13 -6.96 27.78 -5.91
C LEU A 13 -6.65 27.77 -7.43
N HIS A 14 -6.17 28.89 -7.99
CA HIS A 14 -5.81 28.91 -9.41
C HIS A 14 -4.55 28.09 -9.73
N GLN A 15 -3.69 27.87 -8.73
CA GLN A 15 -2.49 27.03 -8.89
C GLN A 15 -2.82 25.53 -8.82
N LEU A 16 -3.88 25.15 -8.10
CA LEU A 16 -4.34 23.76 -7.98
C LEU A 16 -5.32 23.35 -9.10
N TRP A 17 -5.99 24.31 -9.73
CA TRP A 17 -6.90 24.10 -10.87
C TRP A 17 -6.33 23.19 -11.96
N PRO A 18 -5.07 23.36 -12.44
CA PRO A 18 -4.50 22.52 -13.49
C PRO A 18 -4.37 21.05 -13.05
N LEU A 19 -4.08 20.80 -11.77
CA LEU A 19 -3.98 19.46 -11.21
C LEU A 19 -5.36 18.77 -11.21
N VAL A 20 -6.40 19.50 -10.82
CA VAL A 20 -7.78 18.98 -10.81
C VAL A 20 -8.24 18.67 -12.23
N VAL A 21 -8.02 19.58 -13.17
CA VAL A 21 -8.38 19.38 -14.59
C VAL A 21 -7.63 18.19 -15.18
N TYR A 22 -6.33 18.08 -14.90
CA TYR A 22 -5.53 16.95 -15.35
C TYR A 22 -6.05 15.63 -14.78
N GLY A 23 -6.33 15.58 -13.48
CA GLY A 23 -6.92 14.40 -12.83
C GLY A 23 -8.26 14.00 -13.45
N LEU A 24 -9.15 14.96 -13.68
CA LEU A 24 -10.43 14.74 -14.35
C LEU A 24 -10.25 14.28 -15.80
N ALA A 25 -9.31 14.86 -16.54
CA ALA A 25 -9.02 14.46 -17.92
C ALA A 25 -8.50 13.02 -17.99
N VAL A 26 -7.62 12.61 -17.06
CA VAL A 26 -7.14 11.23 -16.95
C VAL A 26 -8.28 10.28 -16.63
N LEU A 27 -9.12 10.59 -15.64
CA LEU A 27 -10.29 9.78 -15.29
C LEU A 27 -11.30 9.69 -16.45
N ALA A 28 -11.53 10.79 -17.17
CA ALA A 28 -12.39 10.83 -18.34
C ALA A 28 -11.83 9.97 -19.48
N LEU A 29 -10.51 10.02 -19.72
CA LEU A 29 -9.84 9.19 -20.72
C LEU A 29 -9.95 7.70 -20.37
N ILE A 30 -9.68 7.33 -19.12
CA ILE A 30 -9.85 5.94 -18.63
C ILE A 30 -11.30 5.50 -18.82
N GLY A 31 -12.26 6.33 -18.41
CA GLY A 31 -13.69 6.07 -18.58
C GLY A 31 -14.09 5.91 -20.05
N LEU A 32 -13.56 6.75 -20.94
CA LEU A 32 -13.78 6.66 -22.38
C LEU A 32 -13.20 5.38 -22.97
N MET A 33 -11.98 5.00 -22.59
CA MET A 33 -11.34 3.76 -23.07
C MET A 33 -12.12 2.52 -22.62
N LEU A 34 -12.50 2.46 -21.34
CA LEU A 34 -13.32 1.38 -20.80
C LEU A 34 -14.71 1.36 -21.44
N GLY A 35 -15.32 2.54 -21.64
CA GLY A 35 -16.61 2.68 -22.31
C GLY A 35 -16.58 2.24 -23.76
N LEU A 36 -15.60 2.68 -24.54
CA LEU A 36 -15.39 2.24 -25.92
C LEU A 36 -15.14 0.74 -25.99
N SER A 37 -14.28 0.19 -25.13
CA SER A 37 -14.05 -1.26 -25.05
C SER A 37 -15.34 -2.03 -24.74
N TYR A 38 -16.16 -1.50 -23.84
CA TYR A 38 -17.47 -2.09 -23.50
C TYR A 38 -18.47 -2.06 -24.67
N PHE A 39 -18.52 -0.96 -25.44
CA PHE A 39 -19.45 -0.80 -26.56
C PHE A 39 -18.99 -1.51 -27.85
N LEU A 40 -17.69 -1.49 -28.15
CA LEU A 40 -17.11 -2.11 -29.35
C LEU A 40 -16.75 -3.59 -29.14
N GLY A 41 -16.59 -4.02 -27.89
CA GLY A 41 -16.21 -5.39 -27.54
C GLY A 41 -17.30 -6.41 -27.89
N GLN A 42 -16.94 -7.45 -28.63
CA GLN A 42 -17.84 -8.56 -28.90
C GLN A 42 -18.10 -9.35 -27.62
N ARG A 43 -19.31 -9.22 -27.07
CA ARG A 43 -19.73 -9.97 -25.89
C ARG A 43 -20.14 -11.39 -26.24
N ARG A 44 -19.24 -12.34 -26.03
CA ARG A 44 -19.58 -13.75 -25.88
C ARG A 44 -19.64 -14.05 -24.39
N ARG A 45 -20.84 -14.37 -23.89
CA ARG A 45 -21.06 -14.82 -22.52
C ARG A 45 -21.29 -16.33 -22.58
N ASP A 46 -20.19 -17.07 -22.65
CA ASP A 46 -20.21 -18.52 -22.53
C ASP A 46 -20.01 -18.86 -21.05
N ALA A 47 -20.83 -19.76 -20.50
CA ALA A 47 -20.80 -20.11 -19.07
C ALA A 47 -19.40 -20.54 -18.60
N ALA A 48 -18.64 -21.24 -19.45
CA ALA A 48 -17.27 -21.65 -19.17
C ALA A 48 -16.24 -20.51 -19.16
N THR A 49 -16.56 -19.34 -19.72
CA THR A 49 -15.68 -18.15 -19.71
C THR A 49 -15.89 -17.29 -18.46
N ASP A 50 -17.07 -17.37 -17.85
CA ASP A 50 -17.43 -16.64 -16.62
C ASP A 50 -17.05 -17.40 -15.33
N GLU A 51 -16.49 -18.61 -15.46
CA GLU A 51 -16.02 -19.41 -14.32
C GLU A 51 -14.54 -19.11 -13.96
N PRO A 52 -14.16 -19.09 -12.67
CA PRO A 52 -12.77 -18.97 -12.26
C PRO A 52 -11.88 -20.03 -12.90
N TYR A 53 -10.75 -19.61 -13.45
CA TYR A 53 -9.82 -20.52 -14.11
C TYR A 53 -9.15 -21.47 -13.11
N GLU A 54 -9.47 -22.76 -13.21
CA GLU A 54 -8.85 -23.84 -12.42
C GLU A 54 -8.34 -25.00 -13.31
N SER A 55 -7.83 -24.69 -14.51
CA SER A 55 -7.32 -25.69 -15.47
C SER A 55 -8.30 -26.86 -15.75
N GLY A 56 -9.61 -26.56 -15.81
CA GLY A 56 -10.66 -27.55 -16.10
C GLY A 56 -11.21 -28.29 -14.88
N ILE A 57 -10.83 -27.90 -13.67
CA ILE A 57 -11.41 -28.41 -12.42
C ILE A 57 -12.52 -27.45 -11.97
N VAL A 58 -13.65 -28.00 -11.50
CA VAL A 58 -14.70 -27.18 -10.90
C VAL A 58 -14.20 -26.60 -9.58
N SER A 59 -14.34 -25.28 -9.39
CA SER A 59 -13.90 -24.61 -8.17
C SER A 59 -14.62 -25.18 -6.95
N GLN A 60 -13.91 -26.01 -6.19
CA GLN A 60 -14.43 -26.64 -4.98
C GLN A 60 -13.64 -26.16 -3.78
N GLY A 61 -14.21 -25.20 -3.06
CA GLY A 61 -13.64 -24.67 -1.83
C GLY A 61 -14.17 -23.28 -1.52
N GLY A 62 -14.30 -22.94 -0.24
CA GLY A 62 -14.59 -21.56 0.16
C GLY A 62 -13.32 -20.70 0.07
N ALA A 63 -13.47 -19.43 -0.32
CA ALA A 63 -12.40 -18.42 -0.36
C ALA A 63 -11.81 -18.03 1.02
N ARG A 64 -12.01 -18.88 2.05
CA ARG A 64 -11.45 -18.71 3.40
C ARG A 64 -10.06 -19.35 3.47
N LEU A 65 -9.14 -18.83 2.66
CA LEU A 65 -7.73 -19.16 2.81
C LEU A 65 -7.23 -18.49 4.10
N ARG A 66 -6.59 -19.28 4.97
CA ARG A 66 -5.88 -18.74 6.14
C ARG A 66 -4.63 -18.02 5.64
N LEU A 67 -4.76 -16.74 5.32
CA LEU A 67 -3.62 -15.88 5.04
C LEU A 67 -2.70 -15.89 6.27
N SER A 68 -1.39 -15.95 6.03
CA SER A 68 -0.42 -15.99 7.12
C SER A 68 -0.47 -14.69 7.93
N VAL A 69 -0.28 -14.79 9.25
CA VAL A 69 -0.26 -13.64 10.17
C VAL A 69 0.85 -12.64 9.78
N ALA A 70 1.88 -13.09 9.06
CA ALA A 70 2.94 -12.27 8.50
C ALA A 70 2.42 -11.06 7.71
N TYR A 71 1.40 -11.23 6.86
CA TYR A 71 0.83 -10.12 6.08
C TYR A 71 0.23 -9.02 6.95
N TYR A 72 -0.40 -9.41 8.07
CA TYR A 72 -0.97 -8.47 9.02
C TYR A 72 0.12 -7.71 9.79
N LEU A 73 1.19 -8.40 10.20
CA LEU A 73 2.32 -7.77 10.88
C LEU A 73 3.03 -6.74 10.00
N VAL A 74 3.22 -7.05 8.71
CA VAL A 74 3.78 -6.11 7.74
C VAL A 74 2.85 -4.91 7.54
N ALA A 75 1.53 -5.11 7.47
CA ALA A 75 0.56 -4.03 7.31
C ALA A 75 0.57 -3.07 8.51
N ILE A 76 0.58 -3.59 9.74
CA ILE A 76 0.70 -2.75 10.95
C ILE A 76 2.04 -1.99 10.94
N LEU A 77 3.14 -2.68 10.65
CA LEU A 77 4.46 -2.04 10.60
C LEU A 77 4.49 -0.91 9.58
N PHE A 78 3.86 -1.09 8.41
CA PHE A 78 3.74 -0.05 7.39
C PHE A 78 2.97 1.17 7.90
N ILE A 79 1.85 0.97 8.60
CA ILE A 79 1.06 2.07 9.18
C ILE A 79 1.88 2.87 10.19
N VAL A 80 2.60 2.18 11.09
CA VAL A 80 3.44 2.85 12.09
C VAL A 80 4.60 3.58 11.41
N PHE A 81 5.28 2.95 10.45
CA PHE A 81 6.37 3.57 9.68
C PHE A 81 5.91 4.82 8.91
N ASP A 82 4.74 4.77 8.26
CA ASP A 82 4.15 5.89 7.52
C ASP A 82 3.78 7.05 8.46
N LEU A 83 3.21 6.72 9.62
CA LEU A 83 2.96 7.68 10.68
C LEU A 83 4.27 8.31 11.19
N GLU A 84 5.36 7.55 11.31
CA GLU A 84 6.63 8.15 11.72
C GLU A 84 7.24 9.06 10.66
N ALA A 85 7.05 8.75 9.38
CA ALA A 85 7.51 9.59 8.28
C ALA A 85 6.87 10.99 8.32
N ILE A 86 5.57 11.11 8.66
CA ILE A 86 4.93 12.43 8.80
C ILE A 86 5.48 13.22 9.99
N TYR A 87 5.85 12.56 11.10
CA TYR A 87 6.51 13.23 12.23
C TYR A 87 7.91 13.74 11.84
N LEU A 88 8.71 12.90 11.18
CA LEU A 88 10.03 13.30 10.70
C LEU A 88 9.94 14.42 9.66
N PHE A 89 8.94 14.41 8.79
CA PHE A 89 8.70 15.48 7.82
C PHE A 89 8.34 16.80 8.52
N SER A 90 7.46 16.75 9.53
CA SER A 90 7.08 17.92 10.33
C SER A 90 8.29 18.51 11.05
N TRP A 91 9.13 17.66 11.66
CA TRP A 91 10.40 18.06 12.26
C TRP A 91 11.37 18.64 11.22
N ALA A 92 11.49 18.04 10.03
CA ALA A 92 12.40 18.48 8.99
C ALA A 92 12.06 19.90 8.48
N ILE A 93 10.78 20.26 8.42
CA ILE A 93 10.34 21.62 8.09
C ILE A 93 10.81 22.63 9.16
N ALA A 94 10.74 22.24 10.44
CA ALA A 94 11.11 23.07 11.59
C ALA A 94 12.55 22.82 12.10
N PHE A 95 13.43 22.28 11.25
CA PHE A 95 14.76 21.83 11.67
C PHE A 95 15.61 22.95 12.30
N ARG A 96 15.51 24.17 11.75
CA ARG A 96 16.30 25.33 12.21
C ARG A 96 15.87 25.79 13.60
N GLU A 97 14.57 25.72 13.87
CA GLU A 97 13.97 26.12 15.15
C GLU A 97 14.15 25.05 16.22
N ALA A 98 14.08 23.77 15.84
CA ALA A 98 14.18 22.64 16.77
C ALA A 98 15.62 22.37 17.26
N GLY A 99 16.63 22.73 16.48
CA GLY A 99 18.04 22.63 16.85
C GLY A 99 18.49 21.21 17.22
N LEU A 100 19.49 21.11 18.10
CA LEU A 100 20.08 19.81 18.52
C LEU A 100 19.11 18.91 19.28
N LEU A 101 18.18 19.49 20.04
CA LEU A 101 17.19 18.71 20.79
C LEU A 101 16.25 17.97 19.83
N GLY A 102 15.71 18.67 18.83
CA GLY A 102 14.88 18.02 17.80
C GLY A 102 15.64 16.95 17.00
N PHE A 103 16.93 17.17 16.75
CA PHE A 103 17.77 16.15 16.09
C PHE A 103 17.90 14.87 16.93
N ILE A 104 18.09 14.99 18.25
CA ILE A 104 18.14 13.84 19.16
C ILE A 104 16.78 13.13 19.18
N GLU A 105 15.68 13.87 19.28
CA GLU A 105 14.32 13.31 19.24
C GLU A 105 14.06 12.53 17.95
N ALA A 106 14.34 13.13 16.78
CA ALA A 106 14.20 12.47 15.49
C ALA A 106 15.07 11.21 15.36
N THR A 107 16.29 11.25 15.90
CA THR A 107 17.21 10.09 15.91
C THR A 107 16.65 8.96 16.77
N ILE A 108 16.17 9.27 17.98
CA ILE A 108 15.55 8.28 18.88
C ILE A 108 14.32 7.65 18.22
N PHE A 109 13.50 8.47 17.55
CA PHE A 109 12.30 8.01 16.85
C PHE A 109 12.65 6.95 15.79
N ILE A 110 13.61 7.27 14.90
CA ILE A 110 14.10 6.33 13.87
C ILE A 110 14.68 5.05 14.51
N LEU A 111 15.43 5.17 15.61
CA LEU A 111 16.01 4.02 16.29
C LEU A 111 14.96 3.07 16.85
N ILE A 112 13.85 3.59 17.39
CA ILE A 112 12.75 2.76 17.91
C ILE A 112 12.14 1.91 16.79
N LEU A 113 11.87 2.49 15.61
CA LEU A 113 11.42 1.71 14.46
C LEU A 113 12.44 0.71 13.97
N LEU A 114 13.71 1.08 13.94
CA LEU A 114 14.77 0.19 13.50
C LEU A 114 14.84 -1.04 14.41
N VAL A 115 14.70 -0.86 15.73
CA VAL A 115 14.58 -1.98 16.69
C VAL A 115 13.33 -2.81 16.41
N GLY A 116 12.18 -2.18 16.19
CA GLY A 116 10.92 -2.88 15.86
C GLY A 116 11.03 -3.71 14.58
N LEU A 117 11.65 -3.17 13.53
CA LEU A 117 11.89 -3.85 12.26
C LEU A 117 12.85 -5.03 12.43
N ILE A 118 13.96 -4.85 13.16
CA ILE A 118 14.92 -5.93 13.45
C ILE A 118 14.22 -7.04 14.25
N TYR A 119 13.40 -6.70 15.24
CA TYR A 119 12.64 -7.67 16.01
C TYR A 119 11.72 -8.51 15.12
N LEU A 120 10.96 -7.84 14.24
CA LEU A 120 10.04 -8.51 13.32
C LEU A 120 10.76 -9.41 12.31
N TRP A 121 11.92 -8.96 11.83
CA TRP A 121 12.78 -9.75 10.94
C TRP A 121 13.33 -11.01 11.65
N ARG A 122 13.79 -10.87 12.90
CA ARG A 122 14.24 -12.01 13.71
C ARG A 122 13.13 -13.00 14.02
N LEU A 123 11.89 -12.56 14.11
CA LEU A 123 10.73 -13.42 14.34
C LEU A 123 10.34 -14.26 13.11
N GLY A 124 10.97 -14.03 11.95
CA GLY A 124 10.65 -14.72 10.71
C GLY A 124 9.30 -14.28 10.12
N ALA A 125 8.70 -13.20 10.64
CA ALA A 125 7.48 -12.61 10.08
C ALA A 125 7.71 -12.00 8.69
N LEU A 126 8.97 -11.80 8.30
CA LEU A 126 9.42 -11.43 6.96
C LEU A 126 9.93 -12.64 6.14
N ASP A 127 9.80 -13.87 6.62
CA ASP A 127 10.31 -15.05 5.92
C ASP A 127 9.14 -15.81 5.28
N TRP A 128 9.06 -15.77 3.95
CA TRP A 128 7.98 -16.37 3.15
C TRP A 128 8.29 -17.81 2.71
N GLY A 129 9.17 -18.51 3.43
CA GLY A 129 9.50 -19.92 3.20
C GLY A 129 8.65 -20.87 4.04
N GLY A 130 7.60 -21.45 3.45
CA GLY A 130 6.81 -22.50 4.09
C GLY A 130 7.68 -23.71 4.44
N LYS A 131 7.89 -23.99 5.73
CA LYS A 131 8.34 -25.33 6.18
C LYS A 131 7.15 -26.28 6.11
N GLN A 132 6.74 -26.64 4.89
CA GLN A 132 5.90 -27.79 4.66
C GLN A 132 6.78 -29.03 4.81
N LYS A 133 7.01 -29.43 6.06
CA LYS A 133 7.76 -30.65 6.34
C LYS A 133 6.90 -31.81 5.84
N SER A 134 7.31 -32.40 4.73
CA SER A 134 6.78 -33.63 4.15
C SER A 134 6.57 -34.65 5.26
N ARG A 135 5.30 -34.90 5.59
CA ARG A 135 4.82 -36.05 6.36
C ARG A 135 3.92 -36.84 5.44
N MET A 136 4.45 -37.20 4.27
CA MET A 136 3.78 -38.10 3.32
C MET A 136 4.65 -39.30 2.93
N GLU A 137 5.91 -39.40 3.38
CA GLU A 137 6.82 -40.51 3.02
C GLU A 137 6.91 -41.63 4.09
N ALA A 138 5.97 -41.71 5.04
CA ALA A 138 6.03 -42.71 6.13
C ALA A 138 4.77 -43.60 6.21
N GLY A 139 4.03 -43.74 5.11
CA GLY A 139 2.76 -44.47 5.09
C GLY A 139 2.56 -45.42 3.92
N ASP A 140 3.53 -45.56 3.02
CA ASP A 140 3.45 -46.42 1.82
C ASP A 140 4.48 -47.57 1.92
N ASP A 141 4.51 -48.24 3.07
CA ASP A 141 5.23 -49.50 3.28
C ASP A 141 4.29 -50.47 4.00
N ARG A 142 3.10 -50.74 3.44
CA ARG A 142 2.25 -51.90 3.79
C ARG A 142 1.39 -52.36 2.62
#